data_AF-K4IQH8-F1
#
_entry.id   AF-K4IQH8-F1
#
_cell.length_a   1.000
_cell.length_b   1.000
_cell.length_c   1.000
_cell.angle_alpha   90.00
_cell.angle_beta   90.00
_cell.angle_gamma   90.00
#
_symmetry.space_group_name_H-M   'P 1'
#
loop_
_entity.id
_entity.type
_entity.pdbx_description
1 polymer ?
#
loop_
_entity_poly.entity_id
_entity_poly.type
_entity_poly.pdbx_seq_one_letter_code
_entity_poly.pdbx_strand_id
1 'polypeptide(L)'
;MKKDLNRNTRGVKHYLNLKQDFEIESDRLFDSLPLFYRIMFLDQPSPWIQQINRFDFLRLAVVSSEFDDFGKILIGKFSYKKIKVSDNKKKLEIKLEDFFQSTILKSTEYDLTIHEFLLILAYNGGLHMKPDKKDEDKSNFFYKNLFEKFPDFTFELVESISKVLLEIFDGFQSLLAGNNDGQSPNENFQPMIVKAGKVLDGIYFERAFMQFPIRYKKNKGIRISLLIKLLSSNKSDKNHILWYGHRLNKDLNIGIFQSKNKLIFQISMSKTIVIDIANLLDRYFLLEICLYPNGKISIAINKTLKQVEDLNKNISIIDGKIILGSNMSGSHFGEFYEQMTVVQSIDKLNLTRNLGVYGLKKLNIQSRHIPYNLVQRET
;
A
#
# COMPACT_ATOMS: atom_id res chain seq x y z
N MET A 1 -33.65 15.32 -14.05
CA MET A 1 -32.39 14.61 -14.36
C MET A 1 -32.26 13.38 -13.47
N LYS A 2 -32.38 12.17 -14.03
CA LYS A 2 -32.03 10.93 -13.30
C LYS A 2 -30.51 10.91 -13.10
N LYS A 3 -30.05 11.17 -11.87
CA LYS A 3 -28.65 10.87 -11.49
C LYS A 3 -28.55 9.36 -11.34
N ASP A 4 -28.29 8.66 -12.44
CA ASP A 4 -27.74 7.31 -12.38
C ASP A 4 -26.31 7.43 -11.84
N LEU A 5 -26.20 7.53 -10.51
CA LEU A 5 -24.95 7.29 -9.82
C LEU A 5 -24.66 5.80 -9.96
N ASN A 6 -23.99 5.44 -11.06
CA ASN A 6 -23.44 4.12 -11.25
C ASN A 6 -22.70 3.72 -9.96
N ARG A 7 -23.10 2.60 -9.37
CA ARG A 7 -22.52 2.12 -8.10
C ARG A 7 -20.99 2.00 -8.18
N ASN A 8 -20.45 1.80 -9.39
CA ASN A 8 -19.02 1.71 -9.66
C ASN A 8 -18.27 3.05 -9.55
N THR A 9 -18.93 4.19 -9.78
CA THR A 9 -18.31 5.53 -9.72
C THR A 9 -18.56 6.25 -8.40
N ARG A 10 -19.47 5.72 -7.56
CA ARG A 10 -19.89 6.35 -6.31
C ARG A 10 -18.71 6.56 -5.34
N GLY A 11 -17.88 5.53 -5.12
CA GLY A 11 -16.71 5.63 -4.23
C GLY A 11 -15.69 6.69 -4.68
N VAL A 12 -15.33 6.71 -5.97
CA VAL A 12 -14.43 7.72 -6.54
C VAL A 12 -14.98 9.13 -6.37
N LYS A 13 -16.29 9.32 -6.61
CA LYS A 13 -16.92 10.63 -6.44
C LYS A 13 -16.87 11.12 -4.99
N HIS A 14 -17.12 10.25 -4.01
CA HIS A 14 -17.05 10.65 -2.60
C HIS A 14 -15.62 10.95 -2.15
N TYR A 15 -14.65 10.20 -2.66
CA TYR A 15 -13.23 10.53 -2.48
C TYR A 15 -12.88 11.90 -3.10
N LEU A 16 -13.29 12.18 -4.35
CA LEU A 16 -13.05 13.46 -5.00
C LEU A 16 -13.73 14.63 -4.28
N ASN A 17 -14.94 14.42 -3.76
CA ASN A 17 -15.62 15.42 -2.95
C ASN A 17 -14.88 15.67 -1.63
N LEU A 18 -14.48 14.62 -0.91
CA LEU A 18 -13.67 14.74 0.31
C LEU A 18 -12.38 15.53 0.04
N LYS A 19 -11.69 15.19 -1.05
CA LYS A 19 -10.47 15.88 -1.48
C LYS A 19 -10.72 17.36 -1.74
N GLN A 20 -11.77 17.68 -2.49
CA GLN A 20 -12.14 19.06 -2.78
C GLN A 20 -12.49 19.84 -1.51
N ASP A 21 -13.29 19.26 -0.61
CA ASP A 21 -13.66 19.91 0.65
C ASP A 21 -12.45 20.13 1.57
N PHE A 22 -11.48 19.21 1.54
CA PHE A 22 -10.21 19.34 2.26
C PHE A 22 -9.32 20.45 1.69
N GLU A 23 -9.13 20.49 0.37
CA GLU A 23 -8.26 21.48 -0.29
C GLU A 23 -8.75 22.92 -0.14
N ILE A 24 -10.04 23.14 0.09
CA ILE A 24 -10.64 24.46 0.30
C ILE A 24 -10.96 24.76 1.77
N GLU A 25 -10.54 23.90 2.71
CA GLU A 25 -10.79 24.03 4.16
C GLU A 25 -12.28 24.26 4.49
N SER A 26 -13.17 23.52 3.81
CA SER A 26 -14.62 23.73 3.92
C SER A 26 -15.22 22.97 5.11
N ASP A 27 -16.10 23.62 5.88
CA ASP A 27 -16.90 22.99 6.97
C ASP A 27 -17.67 21.73 6.52
N ARG A 28 -17.97 21.61 5.22
CA ARG A 28 -18.56 20.40 4.62
C ARG A 28 -17.71 19.13 4.82
N LEU A 29 -16.45 19.25 5.26
CA LEU A 29 -15.64 18.13 5.73
C LEU A 29 -16.33 17.32 6.82
N PHE A 30 -17.11 17.97 7.71
CA PHE A 30 -17.92 17.27 8.71
C PHE A 30 -18.94 16.31 8.09
N ASP A 31 -19.36 16.54 6.86
CA ASP A 31 -20.28 15.67 6.13
C ASP A 31 -19.55 14.72 5.18
N SER A 32 -18.55 15.22 4.44
CA SER A 32 -17.90 14.48 3.37
C SER A 32 -16.99 13.37 3.88
N LEU A 33 -16.29 13.55 5.02
CA LEU A 33 -15.46 12.52 5.63
C LEU A 33 -16.27 11.30 6.13
N PRO A 34 -17.31 11.46 6.98
CA PRO A 34 -18.12 10.31 7.40
C PRO A 34 -18.85 9.66 6.22
N LEU A 35 -19.26 10.45 5.22
CA LEU A 35 -19.87 9.94 4.00
C LEU A 35 -18.92 9.10 3.16
N PHE A 36 -17.69 9.57 2.99
CA PHE A 36 -16.61 8.80 2.39
C PHE A 36 -16.40 7.51 3.20
N TYR A 37 -16.20 7.61 4.51
CA TYR A 37 -15.93 6.46 5.37
C TYR A 37 -17.01 5.38 5.27
N ARG A 38 -18.29 5.77 5.42
CA ARG A 38 -19.44 4.88 5.30
C ARG A 38 -19.44 4.16 3.95
N ILE A 39 -19.34 4.90 2.85
CA ILE A 39 -19.44 4.33 1.50
C ILE A 39 -18.22 3.45 1.19
N MET A 40 -17.07 3.76 1.75
CA MET A 40 -15.84 3.02 1.52
C MET A 40 -15.71 1.76 2.34
N PHE A 41 -16.15 1.77 3.59
CA PHE A 41 -15.82 0.71 4.54
C PHE A 41 -17.06 -0.01 5.09
N LEU A 42 -18.24 0.63 5.11
CA LEU A 42 -19.44 0.10 5.78
C LEU A 42 -20.52 -0.35 4.82
N ASP A 43 -20.86 0.45 3.80
CA ASP A 43 -21.89 0.11 2.82
C ASP A 43 -21.43 -1.12 2.02
N GLN A 44 -22.13 -2.25 2.15
CA GLN A 44 -21.87 -3.45 1.36
C GLN A 44 -23.02 -3.72 0.37
N PRO A 45 -22.71 -4.06 -0.88
CA PRO A 45 -21.38 -4.10 -1.50
C PRO A 45 -20.89 -2.69 -1.87
N SER A 46 -19.67 -2.32 -1.48
CA SER A 46 -18.98 -1.13 -1.99
C SER A 46 -18.10 -1.53 -3.18
N PRO A 47 -18.48 -1.20 -4.43
CA PRO A 47 -17.75 -1.67 -5.60
C PRO A 47 -16.33 -1.11 -5.66
N TRP A 48 -16.09 0.09 -5.13
CA TRP A 48 -14.78 0.73 -5.20
C TRP A 48 -13.79 0.13 -4.20
N ILE A 49 -14.19 -0.12 -2.95
CA ILE A 49 -13.34 -0.87 -2.02
C ILE A 49 -13.12 -2.30 -2.51
N GLN A 50 -14.12 -2.92 -3.16
CA GLN A 50 -13.94 -4.22 -3.81
C GLN A 50 -12.92 -4.15 -4.94
N GLN A 51 -12.90 -3.10 -5.78
CA GLN A 51 -11.87 -2.93 -6.82
C GLN A 51 -10.47 -2.75 -6.22
N ILE A 52 -10.32 -1.98 -5.13
CA ILE A 52 -9.04 -1.80 -4.44
C ILE A 52 -8.60 -3.12 -3.76
N ASN A 53 -9.52 -3.77 -3.03
CA ASN A 53 -9.26 -5.02 -2.32
C ASN A 53 -8.98 -6.18 -3.27
N ARG A 54 -9.48 -6.16 -4.51
CA ARG A 54 -9.25 -7.18 -5.52
C ARG A 54 -7.77 -7.47 -5.78
N PHE A 55 -6.91 -6.49 -5.57
CA PHE A 55 -5.46 -6.61 -5.75
C PHE A 55 -4.70 -6.80 -4.43
N ASP A 56 -5.40 -6.71 -3.29
CA ASP A 56 -4.82 -6.87 -1.95
C ASP A 56 -3.66 -5.90 -1.64
N PHE A 57 -3.74 -4.64 -2.09
CA PHE A 57 -2.67 -3.66 -1.85
C PHE A 57 -2.40 -3.39 -0.36
N LEU A 58 -1.14 -3.10 -0.04
CA LEU A 58 -0.77 -2.58 1.28
C LEU A 58 -1.28 -1.14 1.44
N ARG A 59 -1.93 -0.87 2.57
CA ARG A 59 -2.50 0.43 2.95
C ARG A 59 -1.93 0.81 4.31
N LEU A 60 -1.01 1.76 4.33
CA LEU A 60 -0.34 2.20 5.55
C LEU A 60 -0.75 3.65 5.82
N ALA A 61 -1.27 3.91 7.00
CA ALA A 61 -1.45 5.26 7.52
C ALA A 61 -0.11 5.75 8.10
N VAL A 62 0.28 6.96 7.71
CA VAL A 62 1.50 7.61 8.17
C VAL A 62 1.12 8.65 9.20
N VAL A 63 1.55 8.45 10.43
CA VAL A 63 1.24 9.30 11.59
C VAL A 63 2.53 9.66 12.33
N SER A 64 2.47 10.53 13.33
CA SER A 64 3.61 10.85 14.20
C SER A 64 4.09 9.61 14.98
N SER A 65 5.38 9.55 15.34
CA SER A 65 5.88 8.52 16.27
C SER A 65 5.21 8.54 17.65
N GLU A 66 4.70 9.71 18.04
CA GLU A 66 3.95 9.93 19.29
C GLU A 66 2.46 9.64 19.10
N PHE A 67 2.06 9.03 17.98
CA PHE A 67 0.64 8.76 17.71
C PHE A 67 0.02 7.96 18.85
N ASP A 68 0.74 7.01 19.44
CA ASP A 68 0.21 6.20 20.54
C ASP A 68 0.16 6.91 21.90
N ASP A 69 0.75 8.10 22.00
CA ASP A 69 0.77 8.88 23.22
C ASP A 69 -0.46 9.79 23.30
N PHE A 70 -1.17 9.72 24.42
CA PHE A 70 -2.16 10.71 24.74
C PHE A 70 -1.46 12.01 25.13
N GLY A 71 -1.86 13.11 24.50
CA GLY A 71 -1.35 14.43 24.80
C GLY A 71 -1.55 14.80 26.28
N LYS A 72 -0.65 15.62 26.82
CA LYS A 72 -0.74 16.13 28.19
C LYS A 72 -1.87 17.13 28.40
N ILE A 73 -2.39 17.70 27.31
CA ILE A 73 -3.46 18.70 27.32
C ILE A 73 -4.81 17.99 27.23
N LEU A 74 -5.73 18.32 28.13
CA LEU A 74 -7.11 17.85 28.09
C LEU A 74 -7.97 18.80 27.26
N ILE A 75 -8.89 18.24 26.46
CA ILE A 75 -9.97 19.00 25.84
C ILE A 75 -11.24 18.69 26.62
N GLY A 76 -11.67 19.64 27.45
CA GLY A 76 -12.68 19.37 28.48
C GLY A 76 -12.22 18.24 29.41
N LYS A 77 -12.92 17.10 29.36
CA LYS A 77 -12.59 15.89 30.15
C LYS A 77 -11.90 14.79 29.36
N PHE A 78 -11.53 15.06 28.11
CA PHE A 78 -10.96 14.07 27.22
C PHE A 78 -9.45 14.21 27.14
N SER A 79 -8.75 13.11 27.39
CA SER A 79 -7.38 12.94 26.91
C SER A 79 -7.44 12.54 25.44
N TYR A 80 -6.58 13.14 24.61
CA TYR A 80 -6.62 12.93 23.16
C TYR A 80 -5.26 12.49 22.60
N LYS A 81 -5.27 11.57 21.63
CA LYS A 81 -4.10 11.28 20.79
C LYS A 81 -4.05 12.29 19.66
N LYS A 82 -2.95 13.01 19.50
CA LYS A 82 -2.84 13.98 18.41
C LYS A 82 -2.48 13.28 17.11
N ILE A 83 -3.38 13.34 16.13
CA ILE A 83 -3.14 12.82 14.79
C ILE A 83 -2.33 13.86 14.01
N LYS A 84 -1.00 13.84 14.17
CA LYS A 84 -0.12 14.67 13.32
C LYS A 84 0.43 13.84 12.17
N VAL A 85 0.26 14.33 10.95
CA VAL A 85 1.13 13.97 9.83
C VAL A 85 2.39 14.83 9.99
N SER A 86 3.39 14.32 10.72
CA SER A 86 4.62 15.08 11.01
C SER A 86 5.49 15.24 9.75
N ASP A 87 5.95 16.46 9.47
CA ASP A 87 7.00 16.73 8.46
C ASP A 87 8.41 16.35 8.95
N ASN A 88 8.58 16.12 10.24
CA ASN A 88 9.85 15.71 10.83
C ASN A 88 10.03 14.18 10.80
N LYS A 89 11.29 13.74 10.72
CA LYS A 89 11.83 12.36 10.56
C LYS A 89 11.31 11.29 11.56
N LYS A 90 10.34 11.60 12.42
CA LYS A 90 9.73 10.68 13.38
C LYS A 90 8.28 10.36 12.97
N LYS A 91 8.14 9.45 12.00
CA LYS A 91 6.86 8.94 11.52
C LYS A 91 6.65 7.50 12.02
N LEU A 92 5.42 7.15 12.38
CA LEU A 92 4.94 5.80 12.66
C LEU A 92 4.02 5.35 11.53
N GLU A 93 4.06 4.05 11.23
CA GLU A 93 3.37 3.44 10.11
C GLU A 93 2.51 2.30 10.61
N ILE A 94 1.21 2.46 10.45
CA ILE A 94 0.22 1.50 10.94
C ILE A 94 -0.68 1.08 9.80
N LYS A 95 -1.17 -0.16 9.83
CA LYS A 95 -2.13 -0.59 8.81
C LYS A 95 -3.40 0.25 8.94
N LEU A 96 -4.06 0.49 7.81
CA LEU A 96 -5.29 1.28 7.80
C LEU A 96 -6.37 0.72 8.74
N GLU A 97 -6.45 -0.62 8.86
CA GLU A 97 -7.36 -1.26 9.82
C GLU A 97 -7.00 -0.93 11.27
N ASP A 98 -5.71 -1.00 11.61
CA ASP A 98 -5.21 -0.68 12.95
C ASP A 98 -5.40 0.81 13.27
N PHE A 99 -5.24 1.69 12.27
CA PHE A 99 -5.55 3.12 12.39
C PHE A 99 -7.02 3.34 12.76
N PHE A 100 -7.97 2.73 12.05
CA PHE A 100 -9.39 2.89 12.37
C PHE A 100 -9.76 2.38 13.77
N GLN A 101 -9.08 1.34 14.26
CA GLN A 101 -9.30 0.78 15.60
C GLN A 101 -8.53 1.52 16.69
N SER A 102 -7.69 2.49 16.35
CA SER A 102 -6.90 3.23 17.34
C SER A 102 -7.79 4.15 18.17
N THR A 103 -7.72 4.03 19.50
CA THR A 103 -8.40 4.92 20.45
C THR A 103 -7.83 6.33 20.36
N ILE A 104 -8.60 7.31 19.89
CA ILE A 104 -8.16 8.71 19.76
C ILE A 104 -8.55 9.60 20.94
N LEU A 105 -9.60 9.25 21.66
CA LEU A 105 -10.06 9.99 22.83
C LEU A 105 -10.36 9.04 23.97
N LYS A 106 -9.97 9.41 25.19
CA LYS A 106 -10.34 8.68 26.40
C LYS A 106 -10.93 9.62 27.43
N SER A 107 -11.97 9.13 28.08
CA SER A 107 -12.59 9.73 29.27
C SER A 107 -12.69 8.67 30.37
N THR A 108 -13.15 9.06 31.55
CA THR A 108 -13.45 8.12 32.64
C THR A 108 -14.58 7.15 32.31
N GLU A 109 -15.46 7.51 31.36
CA GLU A 109 -16.67 6.76 31.04
C GLU A 109 -16.50 5.90 29.78
N TYR A 110 -15.89 6.48 28.74
CA TYR A 110 -15.75 5.84 27.44
C TYR A 110 -14.41 6.15 26.76
N ASP A 111 -13.93 5.15 26.03
CA ASP A 111 -12.87 5.25 25.03
C ASP A 111 -13.49 5.39 23.64
N LEU A 112 -12.92 6.22 22.79
CA LEU A 112 -13.39 6.44 21.42
C LEU A 112 -12.30 6.17 20.40
N THR A 113 -12.58 5.24 19.49
CA THR A 113 -11.73 4.95 18.32
C THR A 113 -12.01 5.89 17.16
N ILE A 114 -11.11 5.93 16.17
CA ILE A 114 -11.34 6.69 14.93
C ILE A 114 -12.61 6.22 14.22
N HIS A 115 -12.82 4.90 14.15
CA HIS A 115 -14.02 4.31 13.58
C HIS A 115 -15.30 4.86 14.24
N GLU A 116 -15.35 4.82 15.57
CA GLU A 116 -16.51 5.28 16.33
C GLU A 116 -16.70 6.79 16.21
N PHE A 117 -15.62 7.57 16.22
CA PHE A 117 -15.69 9.01 15.99
C PHE A 117 -16.36 9.35 14.65
N LEU A 118 -15.96 8.67 13.57
CA LEU A 118 -16.55 8.85 12.23
C LEU A 118 -18.03 8.44 12.20
N LEU A 119 -18.41 7.39 12.92
CA LEU A 119 -19.80 6.95 13.03
C LEU A 119 -20.67 7.94 13.81
N ILE A 120 -20.19 8.42 14.97
CA ILE A 120 -20.92 9.40 15.79
C ILE A 120 -21.02 10.74 15.03
N LEU A 121 -19.99 11.11 14.26
CA LEU A 121 -20.05 12.27 13.38
C LEU A 121 -21.07 12.05 12.26
N ALA A 122 -21.11 10.88 11.63
CA ALA A 122 -22.12 10.53 10.61
C ALA A 122 -23.55 10.54 11.15
N TYR A 123 -23.74 10.15 12.42
CA TYR A 123 -25.02 10.19 13.11
C TYR A 123 -25.54 11.62 13.26
N ASN A 124 -24.65 12.53 13.64
CA ASN A 124 -24.98 13.92 13.97
C ASN A 124 -24.80 14.90 12.78
N GLY A 125 -24.20 14.47 11.68
CA GLY A 125 -24.00 15.22 10.43
C GLY A 125 -24.86 14.71 9.26
N GLY A 126 -24.50 15.08 8.03
CA GLY A 126 -25.27 14.96 6.78
C GLY A 126 -25.67 13.54 6.30
N LEU A 127 -25.51 12.52 7.14
CA LEU A 127 -25.84 11.12 6.83
C LEU A 127 -26.97 10.51 7.66
N HIS A 128 -27.41 11.16 8.76
CA HIS A 128 -28.49 10.69 9.65
C HIS A 128 -28.46 9.17 9.93
N MET A 129 -27.30 8.61 10.26
CA MET A 129 -27.18 7.21 10.65
C MET A 129 -27.47 7.03 12.14
N LYS A 130 -28.61 6.44 12.52
CA LYS A 130 -28.88 6.15 13.94
C LYS A 130 -27.85 5.16 14.50
N PRO A 131 -27.27 5.40 15.69
CA PRO A 131 -26.42 4.43 16.36
C PRO A 131 -27.24 3.19 16.71
N ASP A 132 -26.56 2.06 16.87
CA ASP A 132 -27.20 0.88 17.47
C ASP A 132 -27.66 1.24 18.89
N LYS A 133 -28.79 0.68 19.34
CA LYS A 133 -29.35 0.96 20.68
C LYS A 133 -28.34 0.77 21.82
N LYS A 134 -27.38 -0.16 21.64
CA LYS A 134 -26.32 -0.45 22.61
C LYS A 134 -25.26 0.67 22.71
N ASP A 135 -25.13 1.51 21.69
CA ASP A 135 -24.11 2.56 21.57
C ASP A 135 -24.70 3.97 21.65
N GLU A 136 -26.01 4.08 21.89
CA GLU A 136 -26.74 5.35 21.92
C GLU A 136 -26.27 6.26 23.07
N ASP A 137 -26.07 5.71 24.27
CA ASP A 137 -25.56 6.46 25.42
C ASP A 137 -24.16 7.03 25.17
N LYS A 138 -23.26 6.20 24.62
CA LYS A 138 -21.91 6.60 24.23
C LYS A 138 -21.94 7.68 23.14
N SER A 139 -22.80 7.53 22.14
CA SER A 139 -22.95 8.50 21.04
C SER A 139 -23.43 9.86 21.55
N ASN A 140 -24.49 9.86 22.38
CA ASN A 140 -25.04 11.06 23.00
C ASN A 140 -24.03 11.74 23.93
N PHE A 141 -23.23 10.94 24.63
CA PHE A 141 -22.19 11.42 25.50
C PHE A 141 -21.13 12.24 24.75
N PHE A 142 -20.56 11.68 23.67
CA PHE A 142 -19.56 12.40 22.88
C PHE A 142 -20.16 13.61 22.15
N TYR A 143 -21.39 13.52 21.66
CA TYR A 143 -22.05 14.68 21.05
C TYR A 143 -22.13 15.88 22.00
N LYS A 144 -22.74 15.69 23.19
CA LYS A 144 -22.99 16.76 24.16
C LYS A 144 -21.73 17.29 24.85
N ASN A 145 -20.69 16.44 24.96
CA ASN A 145 -19.49 16.79 25.72
C ASN A 145 -18.29 17.14 24.85
N LEU A 146 -18.29 16.76 23.57
CA LEU A 146 -17.20 17.01 22.64
C LEU A 146 -17.66 17.86 21.45
N PHE A 147 -18.56 17.35 20.62
CA PHE A 147 -18.89 17.99 19.33
C PHE A 147 -19.55 19.36 19.51
N GLU A 148 -20.54 19.45 20.41
CA GLU A 148 -21.26 20.70 20.68
C GLU A 148 -20.39 21.72 21.42
N LYS A 149 -19.50 21.25 22.30
CA LYS A 149 -18.70 22.11 23.19
C LYS A 149 -17.35 22.55 22.61
N PHE A 150 -16.77 21.72 21.74
CA PHE A 150 -15.44 21.92 21.17
C PHE A 150 -15.45 21.67 19.65
N PRO A 151 -16.24 22.44 18.88
CA PRO A 151 -16.37 22.25 17.43
C PRO A 151 -15.04 22.45 16.69
N ASP A 152 -14.24 23.45 17.06
CA ASP A 152 -12.94 23.72 16.42
C ASP A 152 -11.97 22.53 16.58
N PHE A 153 -11.87 21.98 17.79
CA PHE A 153 -11.08 20.78 18.04
C PHE A 153 -11.61 19.57 17.27
N THR A 154 -12.93 19.45 17.17
CA THR A 154 -13.55 18.37 16.39
C THR A 154 -13.22 18.51 14.90
N PHE A 155 -13.21 19.75 14.38
CA PHE A 155 -12.80 20.03 13.01
C PHE A 155 -11.33 19.68 12.77
N GLU A 156 -10.41 20.08 13.67
CA GLU A 156 -8.99 19.71 13.57
C GLU A 156 -8.77 18.18 13.51
N LEU A 157 -9.57 17.42 14.27
CA LEU A 157 -9.56 15.95 14.19
C LEU A 157 -10.05 15.44 12.83
N VAL A 158 -11.15 16.01 12.31
CA VAL A 158 -11.69 15.69 10.99
C VAL A 158 -10.68 15.97 9.88
N GLU A 159 -10.02 17.12 9.92
CA GLU A 159 -8.96 17.47 8.96
C GLU A 159 -7.79 16.48 9.05
N SER A 160 -7.34 16.17 10.27
CA SER A 160 -6.21 15.28 10.49
C SER A 160 -6.49 13.86 9.98
N ILE A 161 -7.69 13.33 10.21
CA ILE A 161 -8.12 12.03 9.68
C ILE A 161 -8.25 12.10 8.15
N SER A 162 -8.84 13.18 7.62
CA SER A 162 -9.00 13.38 6.17
C SER A 162 -7.65 13.37 5.47
N LYS A 163 -6.66 14.10 6.00
CA LYS A 163 -5.31 14.15 5.44
C LYS A 163 -4.68 12.75 5.32
N VAL A 164 -4.74 11.94 6.38
CA VAL A 164 -4.21 10.57 6.38
C VAL A 164 -4.91 9.70 5.32
N LEU A 165 -6.24 9.81 5.20
CA LEU A 165 -6.99 9.03 4.21
C LEU A 165 -6.69 9.50 2.78
N LEU A 166 -6.65 10.80 2.53
CA LEU A 166 -6.34 11.34 1.21
C LEU A 166 -4.96 10.89 0.71
N GLU A 167 -3.93 10.92 1.57
CA GLU A 167 -2.59 10.42 1.22
C GLU A 167 -2.60 8.96 0.72
N ILE A 168 -3.40 8.11 1.38
CA ILE A 168 -3.54 6.69 1.00
C ILE A 168 -4.28 6.56 -0.34
N PHE A 169 -5.40 7.29 -0.51
CA PHE A 169 -6.31 7.10 -1.64
C PHE A 169 -5.87 7.82 -2.92
N ASP A 170 -5.07 8.89 -2.83
CA ASP A 170 -4.39 9.52 -3.97
C ASP A 170 -3.50 8.52 -4.72
N GLY A 171 -2.77 7.67 -3.98
CA GLY A 171 -1.96 6.58 -4.55
C GLY A 171 -2.81 5.53 -5.25
N PHE A 172 -3.93 5.11 -4.64
CA PHE A 172 -4.81 4.10 -5.26
C PHE A 172 -5.58 4.60 -6.47
N GLN A 173 -6.03 5.85 -6.44
CA GLN A 173 -6.69 6.45 -7.59
C GLN A 173 -5.76 6.43 -8.80
N SER A 174 -4.49 6.78 -8.61
CA SER A 174 -3.45 6.75 -9.66
C SER A 174 -3.27 5.34 -10.25
N LEU A 175 -3.20 4.30 -9.39
CA LEU A 175 -3.06 2.91 -9.81
C LEU A 175 -4.29 2.39 -10.58
N LEU A 176 -5.50 2.77 -10.14
CA LEU A 176 -6.74 2.33 -10.78
C LEU A 176 -7.04 3.06 -12.09
N ALA A 177 -6.63 4.33 -12.21
CA ALA A 177 -6.78 5.15 -13.41
C ALA A 177 -5.85 4.76 -14.57
N GLY A 178 -5.07 3.68 -14.41
CA GLY A 178 -4.26 3.11 -15.48
C GLY A 178 -2.78 3.46 -15.43
N ASN A 179 -2.32 4.17 -14.39
CA ASN A 179 -0.90 4.27 -14.13
C ASN A 179 -0.39 2.96 -13.50
N ASN A 180 0.11 2.06 -14.34
CA ASN A 180 0.67 0.76 -13.90
C ASN A 180 2.15 0.84 -13.53
N ASP A 181 2.67 2.04 -13.26
CA ASP A 181 4.00 2.18 -12.70
C ASP A 181 3.99 1.62 -11.27
N GLY A 182 4.94 0.75 -10.94
CA GLY A 182 5.12 0.31 -9.56
C GLY A 182 5.42 1.52 -8.68
N GLN A 183 4.63 1.71 -7.62
CA GLN A 183 4.82 2.81 -6.69
C GLN A 183 5.00 2.28 -5.27
N SER A 184 5.83 2.96 -4.49
CA SER A 184 5.67 2.98 -3.04
C SER A 184 4.74 4.14 -2.71
N PRO A 185 3.50 3.89 -2.26
CA PRO A 185 2.59 4.97 -1.89
C PRO A 185 3.08 5.73 -0.64
N ASN A 186 4.11 5.23 0.05
CA ASN A 186 4.68 5.83 1.24
C ASN A 186 6.15 6.19 1.00
N GLU A 187 6.50 7.46 1.22
CA GLU A 187 7.84 8.01 1.05
C GLU A 187 8.93 7.32 1.87
N ASN A 188 8.59 6.81 3.06
CA ASN A 188 9.56 6.14 3.94
C ASN A 188 10.00 4.77 3.41
N PHE A 189 9.16 4.14 2.59
CA PHE A 189 9.46 2.87 1.93
C PHE A 189 9.74 3.06 0.43
N GLN A 190 10.10 4.28 0.02
CA GLN A 190 10.49 4.51 -1.37
C GLN A 190 11.87 3.93 -1.63
N PRO A 191 12.04 3.18 -2.71
CA PRO A 191 13.36 2.75 -3.09
C PRO A 191 14.20 3.98 -3.51
N MET A 192 15.49 3.94 -3.18
CA MET A 192 16.41 5.06 -3.37
C MET A 192 17.18 4.89 -4.68
N ILE A 193 17.47 5.99 -5.37
CA ILE A 193 18.33 5.98 -6.56
C ILE A 193 19.82 6.09 -6.18
N VAL A 194 20.15 6.30 -4.89
CA VAL A 194 21.48 6.78 -4.45
C VAL A 194 22.04 6.01 -3.26
N LYS A 195 23.36 5.75 -3.32
CA LYS A 195 24.25 5.69 -2.15
C LYS A 195 25.46 6.62 -2.41
N ALA A 196 25.74 7.54 -1.50
CA ALA A 196 26.96 8.38 -1.49
C ALA A 196 27.25 9.23 -2.76
N GLY A 197 26.24 9.92 -3.32
CA GLY A 197 26.46 10.95 -4.34
C GLY A 197 26.91 10.46 -5.73
N LYS A 198 26.94 9.14 -5.97
CA LYS A 198 27.18 8.54 -7.29
C LYS A 198 25.93 7.80 -7.74
N VAL A 199 25.37 8.16 -8.89
CA VAL A 199 24.34 7.36 -9.58
C VAL A 199 25.00 6.61 -10.73
N LEU A 200 24.63 5.32 -10.92
CA LEU A 200 24.28 4.70 -12.22
C LEU A 200 24.38 3.15 -12.25
N ASP A 201 24.05 2.45 -11.16
CA ASP A 201 23.94 0.99 -11.24
C ASP A 201 22.50 0.47 -11.04
N GLY A 202 21.59 1.16 -10.37
CA GLY A 202 20.18 0.73 -10.27
C GLY A 202 19.43 1.37 -9.12
N ILE A 203 18.16 1.01 -8.98
CA ILE A 203 17.26 1.36 -7.88
C ILE A 203 17.61 0.48 -6.67
N TYR A 204 17.96 1.11 -5.54
CA TYR A 204 18.30 0.45 -4.30
C TYR A 204 17.07 0.30 -3.39
N PHE A 205 16.78 -0.94 -3.03
CA PHE A 205 15.76 -1.30 -2.06
C PHE A 205 16.45 -1.56 -0.73
N GLU A 206 16.13 -0.78 0.29
CA GLU A 206 16.50 -1.03 1.68
C GLU A 206 15.33 -0.60 2.54
N ARG A 207 14.67 -1.57 3.20
CA ARG A 207 13.38 -1.31 3.88
C ARG A 207 12.46 -0.50 2.98
N ALA A 208 12.35 -0.91 1.72
CA ALA A 208 11.58 -0.23 0.69
C ALA A 208 10.75 -1.26 -0.07
N PHE A 209 9.64 -0.82 -0.65
CA PHE A 209 8.83 -1.68 -1.52
C PHE A 209 8.21 -0.91 -2.67
N MET A 210 7.82 -1.63 -3.72
CA MET A 210 6.91 -1.11 -4.73
C MET A 210 5.81 -2.13 -4.97
N GLN A 211 4.59 -1.68 -5.21
CA GLN A 211 3.48 -2.57 -5.57
C GLN A 211 2.76 -2.11 -6.84
N PHE A 212 2.22 -3.06 -7.60
CA PHE A 212 1.41 -2.77 -8.78
C PHE A 212 0.39 -3.88 -9.05
N PRO A 213 -0.77 -3.55 -9.65
CA PRO A 213 -1.85 -4.50 -9.85
C PRO A 213 -1.53 -5.47 -10.99
N ILE A 214 -1.92 -6.73 -10.80
CA ILE A 214 -2.01 -7.73 -11.87
C ILE A 214 -3.47 -8.15 -11.98
N ARG A 215 -4.03 -7.96 -13.18
CA ARG A 215 -5.42 -8.31 -13.47
C ARG A 215 -5.53 -9.76 -13.95
N TYR A 216 -6.59 -10.43 -13.55
CA TYR A 216 -6.94 -11.77 -13.98
C TYR A 216 -6.87 -11.91 -15.50
N LYS A 217 -6.25 -13.00 -15.96
CA LYS A 217 -6.25 -13.40 -17.37
C LYS A 217 -6.41 -14.90 -17.50
N LYS A 218 -7.57 -15.31 -18.01
CA LYS A 218 -7.91 -16.71 -18.27
C LYS A 218 -6.93 -17.35 -19.25
N ASN A 219 -6.49 -18.58 -18.95
CA ASN A 219 -5.61 -19.39 -19.80
C ASN A 219 -4.28 -18.70 -20.16
N LYS A 220 -3.81 -17.79 -19.31
CA LYS A 220 -2.51 -17.13 -19.44
C LYS A 220 -1.66 -17.46 -18.22
N GLY A 221 -0.38 -17.72 -18.47
CA GLY A 221 0.66 -17.82 -17.46
C GLY A 221 1.35 -16.48 -17.24
N ILE A 222 2.30 -16.44 -16.32
CA ILE A 222 3.03 -15.24 -15.95
C ILE A 222 4.54 -15.45 -16.13
N ARG A 223 5.21 -14.47 -16.73
CA ARG A 223 6.66 -14.38 -16.87
C ARG A 223 7.12 -13.13 -16.14
N ILE A 224 8.10 -13.29 -15.25
CA ILE A 224 8.70 -12.23 -14.48
C ILE A 224 10.21 -12.28 -14.72
N SER A 225 10.77 -11.17 -15.21
CA SER A 225 12.21 -11.01 -15.43
C SER A 225 12.71 -9.84 -14.60
N LEU A 226 13.79 -10.05 -13.85
CA LEU A 226 14.43 -9.06 -12.98
C LEU A 226 15.93 -8.99 -13.30
N LEU A 227 16.46 -7.79 -13.55
CA LEU A 227 17.89 -7.53 -13.57
C LEU A 227 18.29 -6.97 -12.21
N ILE A 228 18.89 -7.82 -11.38
CA ILE A 228 19.09 -7.55 -9.95
C ILE A 228 20.52 -7.81 -9.51
N LYS A 229 20.95 -7.08 -8.48
CA LYS A 229 22.17 -7.35 -7.72
C LYS A 229 21.78 -7.62 -6.27
N LEU A 230 22.03 -8.85 -5.85
CA LEU A 230 21.81 -9.29 -4.48
C LEU A 230 23.09 -9.12 -3.68
N LEU A 231 22.97 -8.63 -2.45
CA LEU A 231 24.13 -8.38 -1.60
C LEU A 231 24.55 -9.66 -0.86
N SER A 232 25.85 -9.84 -0.71
CA SER A 232 26.38 -10.81 0.24
C SER A 232 25.92 -10.44 1.65
N SER A 233 25.15 -11.32 2.28
CA SER A 233 24.58 -11.07 3.60
C SER A 233 24.92 -12.19 4.56
N ASN A 234 25.43 -11.80 5.73
CA ASN A 234 25.63 -12.68 6.88
C ASN A 234 24.39 -12.75 7.78
N LYS A 235 23.32 -11.99 7.47
CA LYS A 235 22.09 -11.97 8.26
C LYS A 235 21.34 -13.31 8.11
N SER A 236 20.75 -13.79 9.19
CA SER A 236 19.92 -15.01 9.21
C SER A 236 18.58 -14.83 8.48
N ASP A 237 18.13 -13.58 8.37
CA ASP A 237 16.79 -13.26 7.92
C ASP A 237 16.63 -13.38 6.40
N LYS A 238 15.41 -13.69 5.98
CA LYS A 238 15.06 -13.84 4.57
C LYS A 238 15.07 -12.47 3.90
N ASN A 239 15.94 -12.30 2.90
CA ASN A 239 15.98 -11.12 2.05
C ASN A 239 14.88 -11.23 0.97
N HIS A 240 13.72 -10.62 1.20
CA HIS A 240 12.57 -10.71 0.29
C HIS A 240 12.72 -9.82 -0.95
N ILE A 241 12.65 -10.42 -2.13
CA ILE A 241 12.91 -9.72 -3.40
C ILE A 241 11.60 -9.38 -4.11
N LEU A 242 10.78 -10.39 -4.37
CA LEU A 242 9.54 -10.25 -5.13
C LEU A 242 8.49 -11.22 -4.61
N TRP A 243 7.25 -10.75 -4.53
CA TRP A 243 6.08 -11.60 -4.38
C TRP A 243 4.98 -11.23 -5.38
N TYR A 244 4.26 -12.23 -5.84
CA TYR A 244 3.07 -12.09 -6.67
C TYR A 244 1.94 -12.93 -6.06
N GLY A 245 0.75 -12.37 -5.93
CA GLY A 245 -0.45 -13.12 -5.56
C GLY A 245 -1.47 -12.26 -4.82
N HIS A 246 -2.28 -12.91 -3.99
CA HIS A 246 -3.30 -12.28 -3.16
C HIS A 246 -3.40 -13.03 -1.83
N ARG A 247 -3.33 -12.36 -0.66
CA ARG A 247 -3.24 -13.05 0.65
C ARG A 247 -4.41 -14.00 0.93
N LEU A 248 -5.61 -13.64 0.47
CA LEU A 248 -6.82 -14.45 0.62
C LEU A 248 -7.00 -15.53 -0.46
N ASN A 249 -6.22 -15.49 -1.56
CA ASN A 249 -6.32 -16.48 -2.64
C ASN A 249 -5.02 -17.30 -2.71
N LYS A 250 -5.09 -18.57 -2.30
CA LYS A 250 -3.94 -19.48 -2.27
C LYS A 250 -3.66 -20.17 -3.60
N ASP A 251 -4.53 -20.01 -4.60
CA ASP A 251 -4.47 -20.74 -5.88
C ASP A 251 -3.15 -20.48 -6.62
N LEU A 252 -2.65 -19.25 -6.54
CA LEU A 252 -1.43 -18.83 -7.21
C LEU A 252 -0.69 -17.74 -6.42
N ASN A 253 0.47 -18.11 -5.87
CA ASN A 253 1.41 -17.22 -5.22
C ASN A 253 2.83 -17.57 -5.72
N ILE A 254 3.63 -16.57 -6.03
CA ILE A 254 5.04 -16.72 -6.40
C ILE A 254 5.84 -15.80 -5.47
N GLY A 255 6.72 -16.36 -4.64
CA GLY A 255 7.65 -15.64 -3.78
C GLY A 255 9.09 -15.95 -4.14
N ILE A 256 9.93 -14.92 -4.15
CA ILE A 256 11.36 -15.00 -4.40
C ILE A 256 12.07 -14.30 -3.23
N PHE A 257 12.95 -15.03 -2.54
CA PHE A 257 13.77 -14.46 -1.49
C PHE A 257 15.15 -15.12 -1.46
N GLN A 258 16.13 -14.37 -0.97
CA GLN A 258 17.47 -14.87 -0.73
C GLN A 258 17.62 -15.28 0.74
N SER A 259 18.32 -16.38 0.98
CA SER A 259 18.85 -16.75 2.29
C SER A 259 20.31 -17.15 2.13
N LYS A 260 21.22 -16.37 2.75
CA LYS A 260 22.67 -16.50 2.55
C LYS A 260 23.02 -16.47 1.05
N ASN A 261 23.68 -17.52 0.55
CA ASN A 261 24.06 -17.69 -0.86
C ASN A 261 23.01 -18.42 -1.71
N LYS A 262 21.78 -18.57 -1.22
CA LYS A 262 20.73 -19.32 -1.91
C LYS A 262 19.58 -18.40 -2.30
N LEU A 263 19.14 -18.54 -3.54
CA LEU A 263 17.89 -17.97 -4.03
C LEU A 263 16.79 -19.02 -3.91
N ILE A 264 15.71 -18.67 -3.23
CA ILE A 264 14.62 -19.56 -2.89
C ILE A 264 13.34 -19.08 -3.56
N PHE A 265 12.70 -19.99 -4.29
CA PHE A 265 11.45 -19.76 -4.99
C PHE A 265 10.34 -20.57 -4.31
N GLN A 266 9.27 -19.88 -3.92
CA GLN A 266 8.06 -20.46 -3.38
C GLN A 266 6.94 -20.23 -4.37
N ILE A 267 6.46 -21.30 -5.00
CA ILE A 267 5.36 -21.23 -5.96
C ILE A 267 4.22 -22.08 -5.39
N SER A 268 3.00 -21.54 -5.37
CA SER A 268 1.83 -22.24 -4.81
C SER A 268 1.77 -23.69 -5.26
N MET A 269 1.65 -24.60 -4.29
CA MET A 269 1.52 -26.04 -4.51
C MET A 269 2.71 -26.74 -5.20
N SER A 270 3.84 -26.05 -5.45
CA SER A 270 5.08 -26.70 -5.90
C SER A 270 6.02 -26.96 -4.73
N LYS A 271 6.99 -27.87 -4.95
CA LYS A 271 8.16 -27.96 -4.06
C LYS A 271 8.92 -26.64 -4.11
N THR A 272 9.47 -26.24 -2.96
CA THR A 272 10.35 -25.06 -2.89
C THR A 272 11.60 -25.33 -3.71
N ILE A 273 11.90 -24.44 -4.66
CA ILE A 273 13.08 -24.54 -5.51
C ILE A 273 14.19 -23.70 -4.90
N VAL A 274 15.40 -24.24 -4.84
CA VAL A 274 16.56 -23.60 -4.21
C VAL A 274 17.72 -23.63 -5.19
N ILE A 275 18.28 -22.45 -5.49
CA ILE A 275 19.40 -22.29 -6.42
C ILE A 275 20.57 -21.62 -5.69
N ASP A 276 21.76 -22.19 -5.79
CA ASP A 276 22.99 -21.54 -5.30
C ASP A 276 23.37 -20.38 -6.23
N ILE A 277 23.62 -19.22 -5.63
CA ILE A 277 23.97 -17.97 -6.29
C ILE A 277 25.27 -17.37 -5.72
N ALA A 278 26.09 -18.13 -4.99
CA ALA A 278 27.31 -17.64 -4.36
C ALA A 278 28.22 -16.87 -5.34
N ASN A 279 28.34 -17.34 -6.58
CA ASN A 279 29.16 -16.72 -7.63
C ASN A 279 28.50 -15.50 -8.31
N LEU A 280 27.25 -15.19 -7.99
CA LEU A 280 26.47 -14.08 -8.55
C LEU A 280 26.23 -12.95 -7.55
N LEU A 281 26.55 -13.16 -6.27
CA LEU A 281 26.42 -12.12 -5.25
C LEU A 281 27.28 -10.90 -5.59
N ASP A 282 26.79 -9.73 -5.18
CA ASP A 282 27.38 -8.41 -5.38
C ASP A 282 27.56 -8.00 -6.86
N ARG A 283 26.96 -8.75 -7.79
CA ARG A 283 26.95 -8.48 -9.24
C ARG A 283 25.52 -8.49 -9.78
N TYR A 284 25.30 -7.76 -10.87
CA TYR A 284 24.02 -7.84 -11.58
C TYR A 284 23.90 -9.18 -12.31
N PHE A 285 22.74 -9.81 -12.20
CA PHE A 285 22.37 -10.97 -12.99
C PHE A 285 20.90 -10.89 -13.40
N LEU A 286 20.59 -11.48 -14.54
CA LEU A 286 19.21 -11.60 -15.02
C LEU A 286 18.58 -12.83 -14.38
N LEU A 287 17.57 -12.61 -13.56
CA LEU A 287 16.68 -13.63 -13.04
C LEU A 287 15.40 -13.69 -13.86
N GLU A 288 14.97 -14.88 -14.24
CA GLU A 288 13.70 -15.10 -14.90
C GLU A 288 12.95 -16.28 -14.30
N ILE A 289 11.66 -16.07 -14.04
CA ILE A 289 10.70 -17.11 -13.68
C ILE A 289 9.51 -17.05 -14.64
N CYS A 290 9.17 -18.18 -15.23
CA CYS A 290 7.98 -18.35 -16.04
C CYS A 290 7.11 -19.46 -15.44
N LEU A 291 5.83 -19.16 -15.24
CA LEU A 291 4.79 -20.15 -14.99
C LEU A 291 3.85 -20.15 -16.20
N TYR A 292 3.88 -21.22 -16.99
CA TYR A 292 3.10 -21.36 -18.21
C TYR A 292 1.64 -21.73 -17.90
N PRO A 293 0.69 -21.46 -18.83
CA PRO A 293 -0.74 -21.77 -18.63
C PRO A 293 -1.04 -23.24 -18.33
N ASN A 294 -0.17 -24.16 -18.74
CA ASN A 294 -0.31 -25.60 -18.52
C ASN A 294 0.27 -26.07 -17.17
N GLY A 295 0.77 -25.16 -16.32
CA GLY A 295 1.33 -25.50 -15.01
C GLY A 295 2.85 -25.72 -14.98
N LYS A 296 3.52 -25.70 -16.14
CA LYS A 296 4.99 -25.80 -16.18
C LYS A 296 5.64 -24.55 -15.63
N ILE A 297 6.68 -24.73 -14.83
CA ILE A 297 7.51 -23.69 -14.24
C ILE A 297 8.89 -23.80 -14.86
N SER A 298 9.47 -22.68 -15.29
CA SER A 298 10.89 -22.61 -15.66
C SER A 298 11.57 -21.46 -14.94
N ILE A 299 12.73 -21.72 -14.37
CA ILE A 299 13.59 -20.72 -13.74
C ILE A 299 14.90 -20.66 -14.51
N ALA A 300 15.27 -19.47 -14.97
CA ALA A 300 16.51 -19.22 -15.68
C ALA A 300 17.29 -18.09 -15.01
N ILE A 301 18.62 -18.21 -15.06
CA ILE A 301 19.56 -17.18 -14.59
C ILE A 301 20.57 -16.92 -15.70
N ASN A 302 20.76 -15.64 -16.06
CA ASN A 302 21.65 -15.21 -17.15
C ASN A 302 21.38 -15.95 -18.47
N LYS A 303 20.09 -16.12 -18.80
CA LYS A 303 19.59 -16.85 -19.97
C LYS A 303 19.87 -18.36 -19.96
N THR A 304 20.44 -18.90 -18.89
CA THR A 304 20.65 -20.34 -18.69
C THR A 304 19.53 -20.92 -17.84
N LEU A 305 18.82 -21.92 -18.36
CA LEU A 305 17.82 -22.68 -17.61
C LEU A 305 18.47 -23.38 -16.41
N LYS A 306 17.91 -23.17 -15.22
CA LYS A 306 18.42 -23.75 -13.96
C LYS A 306 17.51 -24.84 -13.40
N GLN A 307 16.19 -24.64 -13.45
CA GLN A 307 15.21 -25.60 -12.96
C GLN A 307 13.95 -25.58 -13.83
N VAL A 308 13.31 -26.76 -13.95
CA VAL A 308 11.95 -26.92 -14.46
C VAL A 308 11.15 -27.73 -13.45
N GLU A 309 9.91 -27.32 -13.22
CA GLU A 309 8.95 -28.04 -12.37
C GLU A 309 7.57 -28.06 -13.06
N ASP A 310 6.65 -28.89 -12.57
CA ASP A 310 5.28 -28.94 -13.07
C ASP A 310 4.28 -28.96 -11.91
N LEU A 311 3.27 -28.08 -11.96
CA LEU A 311 2.16 -28.06 -11.01
C LEU A 311 1.12 -29.15 -11.28
N ASN A 312 1.21 -29.85 -12.42
CA ASN A 312 0.27 -30.86 -12.89
C ASN A 312 -1.18 -30.34 -13.00
N LYS A 313 -1.35 -29.04 -13.28
CA LYS A 313 -2.65 -28.41 -13.47
C LYS A 313 -2.54 -27.17 -14.34
N ASN A 314 -3.62 -26.86 -15.05
CA ASN A 314 -3.73 -25.60 -15.75
C ASN A 314 -3.83 -24.44 -14.76
N ILE A 315 -3.24 -23.30 -15.12
CA ILE A 315 -3.28 -22.08 -14.32
C ILE A 315 -3.81 -20.92 -15.15
N SER A 316 -4.31 -19.91 -14.45
CA SER A 316 -4.60 -18.59 -14.99
C SER A 316 -3.96 -17.57 -14.07
N ILE A 317 -3.55 -16.43 -14.63
CA ILE A 317 -3.23 -15.24 -13.83
C ILE A 317 -4.46 -14.90 -12.99
N ILE A 318 -4.27 -14.69 -11.69
CA ILE A 318 -5.30 -14.25 -10.75
C ILE A 318 -5.30 -12.74 -10.62
N ASP A 319 -6.37 -12.18 -10.06
CA ASP A 319 -6.30 -10.81 -9.54
C ASP A 319 -5.43 -10.79 -8.28
N GLY A 320 -4.48 -9.87 -8.25
CA GLY A 320 -3.54 -9.72 -7.14
C GLY A 320 -2.59 -8.57 -7.38
N LYS A 321 -1.52 -8.53 -6.60
CA LYS A 321 -0.44 -7.56 -6.78
C LYS A 321 0.89 -8.27 -6.98
N ILE A 322 1.81 -7.56 -7.61
CA ILE A 322 3.23 -7.81 -7.39
C ILE A 322 3.71 -6.81 -6.36
N ILE A 323 4.52 -7.28 -5.42
CA ILE A 323 5.28 -6.46 -4.48
C ILE A 323 6.76 -6.78 -4.60
N LEU A 324 7.56 -5.76 -4.91
CA LEU A 324 9.02 -5.79 -4.90
C LEU A 324 9.52 -5.28 -3.56
N GLY A 325 10.60 -5.83 -3.02
CA GLY A 325 11.26 -5.32 -1.81
C GLY A 325 10.65 -5.77 -0.48
N SER A 326 9.49 -6.43 -0.50
CA SER A 326 8.84 -6.91 0.72
C SER A 326 8.00 -8.17 0.47
N ASN A 327 7.59 -8.84 1.55
CA ASN A 327 6.61 -9.92 1.50
C ASN A 327 5.18 -9.39 1.21
N MET A 328 4.24 -10.29 0.93
CA MET A 328 2.85 -9.93 0.60
C MET A 328 2.13 -9.05 1.65
N SER A 329 2.58 -9.11 2.90
CA SER A 329 2.01 -8.35 4.02
C SER A 329 2.76 -7.04 4.35
N GLY A 330 3.88 -6.74 3.71
CA GLY A 330 4.66 -5.54 4.00
C GLY A 330 5.42 -5.57 5.33
N SER A 331 5.63 -6.75 5.93
CA SER A 331 6.20 -6.88 7.28
C SER A 331 7.67 -7.26 7.31
N HIS A 332 8.18 -7.85 6.24
CA HIS A 332 9.57 -8.26 6.12
C HIS A 332 10.13 -7.71 4.81
N PHE A 333 11.30 -7.08 4.86
CA PHE A 333 11.88 -6.35 3.75
C PHE A 333 13.15 -7.00 3.24
N GLY A 334 13.44 -6.73 1.98
CA GLY A 334 14.72 -7.05 1.38
C GLY A 334 15.69 -5.87 1.32
N GLU A 335 16.91 -6.21 0.94
CA GLU A 335 18.02 -5.31 0.65
C GLU A 335 18.68 -5.77 -0.67
N PHE A 336 18.50 -5.02 -1.76
CA PHE A 336 19.04 -5.34 -3.09
C PHE A 336 19.00 -4.16 -4.04
N TYR A 337 19.65 -4.29 -5.19
CA TYR A 337 19.54 -3.34 -6.29
C TYR A 337 18.80 -3.94 -7.48
N GLU A 338 18.03 -3.13 -8.18
CA GLU A 338 17.25 -3.50 -9.35
C GLU A 338 17.49 -2.49 -10.48
N GLN A 339 17.73 -2.99 -11.69
CA GLN A 339 17.85 -2.15 -12.89
C GLN A 339 16.59 -2.22 -13.75
N MET A 340 15.95 -3.40 -13.76
CA MET A 340 14.84 -3.66 -14.65
C MET A 340 13.96 -4.76 -14.09
N THR A 341 12.65 -4.52 -14.13
CA THR A 341 11.61 -5.50 -13.85
C THR A 341 10.65 -5.50 -15.02
N VAL A 342 10.38 -6.68 -15.56
CA VAL A 342 9.43 -6.88 -16.65
C VAL A 342 8.47 -7.98 -16.27
N VAL A 343 7.17 -7.68 -16.32
CA VAL A 343 6.11 -8.64 -16.03
C VAL A 343 5.22 -8.80 -17.24
N GLN A 344 5.05 -10.05 -17.68
CA GLN A 344 4.33 -10.39 -18.89
C GLN A 344 3.36 -11.53 -18.66
N SER A 345 2.24 -11.51 -19.37
CA SER A 345 1.44 -12.71 -19.57
C SER A 345 2.05 -13.51 -20.70
N ILE A 346 2.09 -14.83 -20.55
CA ILE A 346 2.47 -15.78 -21.58
C ILE A 346 1.29 -16.70 -21.89
N ASP A 347 1.14 -17.13 -23.13
CA ASP A 347 0.06 -18.05 -23.51
C ASP A 347 0.56 -19.40 -24.00
N LYS A 348 -0.38 -20.26 -24.42
CA LYS A 348 -0.08 -21.63 -24.86
C LYS A 348 0.78 -21.67 -26.13
N LEU A 349 0.86 -20.57 -26.88
CA LEU A 349 1.71 -20.42 -28.07
C LEU A 349 3.02 -19.69 -27.74
N ASN A 350 3.32 -19.49 -26.45
CA ASN A 350 4.46 -18.73 -25.95
C ASN A 350 4.47 -17.25 -26.36
N LEU A 351 3.33 -16.70 -26.79
CA LEU A 351 3.23 -15.27 -27.09
C LEU A 351 3.14 -14.48 -25.78
N THR A 352 4.01 -13.49 -25.65
CA THR A 352 4.06 -12.64 -24.45
C THR A 352 3.37 -11.30 -24.68
N ARG A 353 2.75 -10.77 -23.61
CA ARG A 353 2.21 -9.41 -23.57
C ARG A 353 2.54 -8.76 -22.24
N ASN A 354 3.04 -7.53 -22.26
CA ASN A 354 3.34 -6.79 -21.04
C ASN A 354 2.07 -6.62 -20.18
N LEU A 355 2.18 -6.90 -18.89
CA LEU A 355 1.13 -6.67 -17.90
C LEU A 355 1.31 -5.36 -17.13
N GLY A 356 2.49 -4.76 -17.26
CA GLY A 356 2.92 -3.58 -16.54
C GLY A 356 4.40 -3.70 -16.17
N VAL A 357 4.96 -2.56 -15.78
CA VAL A 357 6.35 -2.26 -15.36
C VAL A 357 7.35 -1.93 -16.47
N TYR A 358 7.80 -0.67 -16.42
CA TYR A 358 8.93 -0.10 -17.16
C TYR A 358 10.03 0.26 -16.16
N GLY A 359 11.09 -0.56 -16.10
CA GLY A 359 12.31 -0.22 -15.37
C GLY A 359 12.86 1.14 -15.81
N LEU A 360 13.18 1.99 -14.84
CA LEU A 360 13.92 3.26 -14.90
C LEU A 360 13.47 4.38 -15.86
N LYS A 361 12.63 4.14 -16.88
CA LYS A 361 12.32 5.18 -17.89
C LYS A 361 11.40 6.31 -17.41
N LYS A 362 10.84 6.24 -16.19
CA LYS A 362 9.95 7.27 -15.62
C LYS A 362 10.44 7.96 -14.34
N LEU A 363 11.46 7.45 -13.65
CA LEU A 363 11.99 8.12 -12.44
C LEU A 363 12.87 9.34 -12.74
N ASN A 364 13.10 9.64 -14.02
CA ASN A 364 13.90 10.79 -14.47
C ASN A 364 13.07 12.05 -14.81
N ILE A 365 11.79 12.16 -14.44
CA ILE A 365 10.95 13.33 -14.82
C ILE A 365 10.07 13.84 -13.67
N GLN A 366 10.62 14.01 -12.47
CA GLN A 366 10.16 15.09 -11.59
C GLN A 366 11.37 15.76 -10.95
N SER A 367 11.67 16.97 -11.42
CA SER A 367 12.59 17.90 -10.78
C SER A 367 12.10 18.13 -9.35
N ARG A 368 12.76 17.51 -8.37
CA ARG A 368 12.56 17.93 -6.98
C ARG A 368 13.15 19.32 -6.86
N HIS A 369 12.30 20.33 -6.69
CA HIS A 369 12.71 21.69 -6.38
C HIS A 369 13.68 21.64 -5.19
N ILE A 370 14.95 21.93 -5.44
CA ILE A 370 15.88 22.29 -4.37
C ILE A 370 15.38 23.66 -3.89
N PRO A 371 14.92 23.80 -2.64
CA PRO A 371 14.47 25.09 -2.16
C PRO A 371 15.66 26.06 -2.17
N TYR A 372 15.42 27.30 -2.61
CA TYR A 372 16.45 28.30 -2.92
C TYR A 372 17.34 28.69 -1.71
N ASN A 373 16.99 28.22 -0.51
CA ASN A 373 17.64 28.50 0.76
C ASN A 373 18.70 27.45 1.18
N LEU A 374 18.97 26.42 0.37
CA LEU A 374 19.98 25.37 0.66
C LEU A 374 21.32 25.51 -0.08
N VAL A 375 21.62 26.69 -0.64
CA VAL A 375 23.01 27.02 -1.03
C VAL A 375 23.69 27.68 0.17
N GLN A 376 24.29 26.87 1.05
CA GLN A 376 25.34 27.38 1.92
C GLN A 376 26.51 27.80 1.02
N ARG A 377 26.73 29.11 0.93
CA ARG A 377 28.00 29.66 0.46
C ARG A 377 28.98 29.50 1.63
N GLU A 378 29.92 28.58 1.50
CA GLU A 378 31.13 28.64 2.33
C GLU A 378 31.86 29.94 1.98
N THR A 379 32.22 30.70 3.01
CA THR A 379 33.17 31.83 2.93
C THR A 379 34.58 31.32 2.69
#